data_AF-A0A640VRP4-F1
#
_entry.id   AF-A0A640VRP4-F1
#
_cell.length_a   1.000
_cell.length_b   1.000
_cell.length_c   1.000
_cell.angle_alpha   90.00
_cell.angle_beta   90.00
_cell.angle_gamma   90.00
#
_symmetry.space_group_name_H-M   'P 1'
#
loop_
_entity.id
_entity.type
_entity.pdbx_description
1 polymer ?
#
loop_
_entity_poly.entity_id
_entity_poly.type
_entity_poly.pdbx_seq_one_letter_code
_entity_poly.pdbx_strand_id
1 'polypeptide(L)'
;MSVNGNWLELKPSRIGRATVFDRDIFIYCISQCMAALNEGRQVLRTMRFSAHDLLKATNRNTSRRGYKLFKDALDRLRNTGIETNVTTGGVDTPMHPRSKTAEENRQVPLS
;
A
#
# COMPACT_ATOMS: atom_id res chain seq x y z
N MET A 1 2.72 -6.98 11.60
CA MET A 1 3.65 -6.19 12.43
C MET A 1 2.82 -5.45 13.46
N SER A 2 3.27 -5.36 14.73
CA SER A 2 2.55 -4.58 15.76
C SER A 2 3.49 -3.60 16.45
N VAL A 3 3.01 -2.36 16.65
CA VAL A 3 3.69 -1.27 17.36
C VAL A 3 2.63 -0.52 18.17
N ASN A 4 2.85 -0.33 19.47
CA ASN A 4 1.97 0.44 20.37
C ASN A 4 0.49 0.00 20.36
N GLY A 5 0.21 -1.31 20.31
CA GLY A 5 -1.17 -1.86 20.25
C GLY A 5 -1.83 -1.77 18.86
N ASN A 6 -1.19 -1.07 17.93
CA ASN A 6 -1.59 -1.06 16.53
C ASN A 6 -0.95 -2.24 15.81
N TRP A 7 -1.67 -2.86 14.88
CA TRP A 7 -1.19 -3.90 14.01
C TRP A 7 -1.48 -3.56 12.56
N LEU A 8 -0.59 -4.04 11.69
CA LEU A 8 -0.71 -3.93 10.25
C LEU A 8 -0.30 -5.25 9.61
N GLU A 9 -1.19 -5.77 8.78
CA GLU A 9 -1.03 -6.98 7.98
C GLU A 9 -1.03 -6.61 6.49
N LEU A 10 -0.09 -7.18 5.74
CA LEU A 10 -0.02 -7.03 4.29
C LEU A 10 -0.54 -8.31 3.64
N LYS A 11 -1.60 -8.19 2.84
CA LYS A 11 -2.15 -9.27 2.06
C LYS A 11 -1.55 -9.24 0.65
N PRO A 12 -0.62 -10.15 0.32
CA PRO A 12 -0.08 -10.23 -1.02
C PRO A 12 -1.14 -10.68 -2.02
N SER A 13 -0.93 -10.38 -3.29
CA SER A 13 -1.79 -10.87 -4.37
C SER A 13 -1.17 -12.05 -5.11
N ARG A 14 -1.94 -12.64 -6.02
CA ARG A 14 -1.44 -13.64 -6.99
C ARG A 14 -0.25 -13.15 -7.83
N ILE A 15 -0.10 -11.83 -7.98
CA ILE A 15 0.97 -11.17 -8.77
C ILE A 15 2.19 -10.85 -7.87
N GLY A 16 2.12 -11.16 -6.57
CA GLY A 16 3.15 -10.92 -5.57
C GLY A 16 2.79 -9.81 -4.58
N ARG A 17 3.72 -9.55 -3.64
CA ARG A 17 3.65 -8.47 -2.65
C ARG A 17 4.48 -7.29 -3.13
N ALA A 18 3.99 -6.07 -2.92
CA ALA A 18 4.85 -4.89 -3.00
C ALA A 18 6.13 -5.09 -2.17
N THR A 19 7.26 -4.76 -2.77
CA THR A 19 8.59 -4.89 -2.16
C THR A 19 9.02 -3.57 -1.55
N VAL A 20 10.07 -3.58 -0.72
CA VAL A 20 10.68 -2.33 -0.23
C VAL A 20 11.15 -1.43 -1.36
N PHE A 21 11.52 -2.02 -2.51
CA PHE A 21 11.90 -1.26 -3.70
C PHE A 21 10.72 -0.54 -4.33
N ASP A 22 9.46 -0.93 -4.10
CA ASP A 22 8.32 -0.26 -4.73
C ASP A 22 7.99 1.09 -4.06
N ARG A 23 8.51 1.32 -2.85
CA ARG A 23 8.23 2.51 -2.03
C ARG A 23 8.58 3.84 -2.70
N ASP A 24 9.62 3.88 -3.53
CA ASP A 24 10.10 5.15 -4.11
C ASP A 24 9.05 5.77 -5.05
N ILE A 25 8.13 4.95 -5.59
CA ILE A 25 6.99 5.42 -6.38
C ILE A 25 6.07 6.29 -5.51
N PHE A 26 5.75 5.85 -4.29
CA PHE A 26 4.93 6.63 -3.38
C PHE A 26 5.65 7.88 -2.90
N ILE A 27 6.95 7.78 -2.60
CA ILE A 27 7.76 8.94 -2.22
C ILE A 27 7.72 9.98 -3.33
N TYR A 28 7.92 9.58 -4.59
CA TYR A 28 7.81 10.48 -5.74
C TYR A 28 6.42 11.14 -5.82
N CYS A 29 5.34 10.36 -5.74
CA CYS A 29 3.98 10.90 -5.80
C CYS A 29 3.69 11.88 -4.65
N ILE A 30 4.10 11.58 -3.43
CA ILE A 30 3.94 12.47 -2.28
C ILE A 30 4.72 13.77 -2.52
N SER A 31 5.94 13.69 -3.04
CA SER A 31 6.73 14.87 -3.41
C SER A 31 6.03 15.74 -4.45
N GLN A 32 5.36 15.15 -5.46
CA GLN A 32 4.59 15.91 -6.44
C GLN A 32 3.36 16.59 -5.80
N CYS A 33 2.69 15.94 -4.85
CA CYS A 33 1.60 16.56 -4.09
C CYS A 33 2.10 17.74 -3.25
N MET A 34 3.22 17.59 -2.55
CA MET A 34 3.81 18.66 -1.73
C MET A 34 4.28 19.83 -2.58
N ALA A 35 4.90 19.58 -3.73
CA ALA A 35 5.26 20.62 -4.68
C ALA A 35 4.03 21.40 -5.16
N ALA A 36 2.93 20.71 -5.49
CA ALA A 36 1.67 21.38 -5.84
C ALA A 36 1.14 22.25 -4.71
N LEU A 37 1.11 21.75 -3.47
CA LEU A 37 0.68 22.54 -2.31
C LEU A 37 1.55 23.77 -2.08
N ASN A 38 2.87 23.63 -2.16
CA ASN A 38 3.82 24.74 -1.99
C ASN A 38 3.66 25.81 -3.07
N GLU A 39 3.20 25.43 -4.26
CA GLU A 39 2.88 26.34 -5.37
C GLU A 39 1.45 26.89 -5.30
N GLY A 40 0.69 26.58 -4.25
CA GLY A 40 -0.71 26.99 -4.11
C GLY A 40 -1.67 26.29 -5.08
N ARG A 41 -1.24 25.18 -5.71
CA ARG A 41 -2.07 24.39 -6.62
C ARG A 41 -2.91 23.37 -5.84
N GLN A 42 -4.09 23.08 -6.36
CA GLN A 42 -4.94 22.02 -5.83
C GLN A 42 -4.33 20.63 -6.09
N VAL A 43 -4.27 19.79 -5.05
CA VAL A 43 -3.95 18.36 -5.19
C VAL A 43 -5.22 17.61 -5.62
N LEU A 44 -5.17 16.99 -6.80
CA LEU A 44 -6.27 16.18 -7.33
C LEU A 44 -6.11 14.72 -6.91
N ARG A 45 -7.24 13.98 -6.85
CA ARG A 45 -7.23 12.53 -6.60
C ARG A 45 -6.53 11.72 -7.70
N THR A 46 -6.40 12.29 -8.89
CA THR A 46 -5.71 11.68 -10.02
C THR A 46 -4.46 12.47 -10.34
N MET A 47 -3.31 11.80 -10.30
CA MET A 47 -2.02 12.36 -10.69
C MET A 47 -1.58 11.83 -12.05
N ARG A 48 -1.06 12.70 -12.91
CA ARG A 48 -0.40 12.34 -14.16
C ARG A 48 1.05 12.77 -14.09
N PHE A 49 1.97 11.88 -14.44
CA PHE A 49 3.39 12.14 -14.49
C PHE A 49 4.04 11.30 -15.60
N SER A 50 5.23 11.70 -16.03
CA SER A 50 6.06 10.92 -16.95
C SER A 50 6.74 9.77 -16.21
N ALA A 51 6.60 8.55 -16.71
CA ALA A 51 7.32 7.41 -16.16
C ALA A 51 8.85 7.61 -16.24
N HIS A 52 9.33 8.27 -17.29
CA HIS A 52 10.75 8.61 -17.44
C HIS A 52 11.25 9.48 -16.29
N ASP A 53 10.46 10.49 -15.90
CA ASP A 53 10.87 11.47 -14.88
C ASP A 53 10.84 10.84 -13.49
N LEU A 54 9.86 9.97 -13.21
CA LEU A 54 9.87 9.16 -11.99
C LEU A 54 11.11 8.28 -11.92
N LEU A 55 11.43 7.55 -13.01
CA LEU A 55 12.60 6.68 -13.04
C LEU A 55 13.89 7.47 -12.80
N LYS A 56 14.06 8.64 -13.43
CA LYS A 56 15.20 9.52 -13.14
C LYS A 56 15.22 10.01 -11.70
N ALA A 57 14.10 10.54 -11.20
CA ALA A 57 14.01 11.13 -9.86
C ALA A 57 14.24 10.10 -8.75
N THR A 58 13.89 8.83 -8.99
CA THR A 58 14.10 7.71 -8.06
C THR A 58 15.41 6.96 -8.31
N ASN A 59 16.31 7.51 -9.13
CA ASN A 59 17.60 6.92 -9.51
C ASN A 59 17.50 5.48 -10.04
N ARG A 60 16.47 5.21 -10.86
CA ARG A 60 16.24 3.93 -11.52
C ARG A 60 16.70 3.97 -12.96
N ASN A 61 17.06 2.80 -13.48
CA ASN A 61 17.44 2.62 -14.87
C ASN A 61 16.26 3.00 -15.82
N THR A 62 16.52 3.81 -16.83
CA THR A 62 15.55 4.26 -17.86
C THR A 62 15.58 3.41 -19.14
N SER A 63 16.15 2.20 -19.07
CA SER A 63 16.09 1.19 -20.14
C SER A 63 14.73 0.50 -20.20
N ARG A 64 14.51 -0.26 -21.28
CA ARG A 64 13.33 -1.13 -21.44
C ARG A 64 13.07 -2.03 -20.23
N ARG A 65 14.13 -2.57 -19.62
CA ARG A 65 14.02 -3.39 -18.39
C ARG A 65 13.52 -2.57 -17.21
N GLY A 66 14.01 -1.34 -17.05
CA GLY A 66 13.57 -0.42 -16.00
C GLY A 66 12.08 -0.09 -16.10
N TYR A 67 11.60 0.24 -17.31
CA TYR A 67 10.17 0.45 -17.55
C TYR A 67 9.33 -0.80 -17.28
N LYS A 68 9.82 -1.99 -17.66
CA LYS A 68 9.13 -3.24 -17.31
C LYS A 68 9.00 -3.42 -15.80
N LEU A 69 10.09 -3.24 -15.06
CA LEU A 69 10.11 -3.36 -13.60
C LEU A 69 9.21 -2.32 -12.93
N PHE A 70 9.14 -1.10 -13.48
CA PHE A 70 8.21 -0.08 -13.02
C PHE A 70 6.75 -0.50 -13.22
N LYS A 71 6.41 -1.06 -14.38
CA LYS A 71 5.06 -1.60 -14.61
C LYS A 71 4.73 -2.74 -13.64
N ASP A 72 5.66 -3.68 -13.46
CA ASP A 72 5.50 -4.79 -12.50
C ASP A 72 5.33 -4.26 -11.06
N ALA A 73 6.01 -3.17 -10.70
CA ALA A 73 5.86 -2.50 -9.41
C ALA A 73 4.47 -1.88 -9.23
N LEU A 74 3.95 -1.18 -10.25
CA LEU A 74 2.59 -0.65 -10.23
C LEU A 74 1.54 -1.75 -10.05
N ASP A 75 1.72 -2.89 -10.75
CA ASP A 75 0.82 -4.04 -10.63
C ASP A 75 0.85 -4.64 -9.21
N ARG A 76 2.04 -4.76 -8.59
CA ARG A 76 2.14 -5.22 -7.19
C ARG A 76 1.52 -4.24 -6.20
N LEU A 77 1.76 -2.94 -6.38
CA LEU A 77 1.21 -1.89 -5.52
C LEU A 77 -0.31 -1.88 -5.55
N ARG A 78 -0.91 -1.97 -6.74
CA ARG A 78 -2.36 -1.99 -6.92
C ARG A 78 -3.04 -3.17 -6.24
N ASN A 79 -2.35 -4.30 -6.14
CA ASN A 79 -2.94 -5.55 -5.64
C ASN A 79 -2.48 -5.91 -4.21
N THR A 80 -1.64 -5.11 -3.57
CA THR A 80 -1.27 -5.35 -2.17
C THR A 80 -2.37 -4.81 -1.25
N GLY A 81 -3.07 -5.72 -0.57
CA GLY A 81 -4.05 -5.35 0.45
C GLY A 81 -3.37 -4.97 1.76
N ILE A 82 -3.91 -3.97 2.46
CA ILE A 82 -3.47 -3.58 3.79
C ILE A 82 -4.66 -3.77 4.74
N GLU A 83 -4.42 -4.48 5.83
CA GLU A 83 -5.38 -4.59 6.93
C GLU A 83 -4.71 -4.05 8.20
N THR A 84 -5.41 -3.20 8.94
CA THR A 84 -4.86 -2.54 10.12
C THR A 84 -5.98 -2.09 11.04
N ASN A 85 -5.68 -2.01 12.33
CA ASN A 85 -6.53 -1.34 13.33
C ASN A 85 -6.13 0.14 13.56
N VAL A 86 -5.27 0.71 12.71
CA VAL A 86 -4.89 2.13 12.81
C VAL A 86 -6.05 3.02 12.38
N THR A 87 -6.56 3.84 13.31
CA THR A 87 -7.59 4.85 13.05
C THR A 87 -7.04 5.96 12.16
N THR A 88 -7.70 6.23 11.03
CA THR A 88 -7.34 7.32 10.11
C THR A 88 -8.46 8.36 10.09
N GLY A 89 -8.14 9.62 10.40
CA GLY A 89 -9.13 10.72 10.33
C GLY A 89 -10.27 10.63 11.35
N GLY A 90 -10.05 9.96 12.49
CA GLY A 90 -11.06 9.81 13.54
C GLY A 90 -12.15 8.77 13.25
N VAL A 91 -12.06 8.06 12.12
CA VAL A 91 -12.97 6.96 11.77
C VAL A 91 -12.28 5.65 12.11
N ASP A 92 -12.72 5.00 13.19
CA ASP A 92 -12.49 3.57 13.37
C ASP A 92 -13.23 2.88 12.24
N THR A 93 -12.50 2.45 11.21
CA THR A 93 -13.05 1.51 10.24
C THR A 93 -12.67 0.13 10.76
N PRO A 94 -13.54 -0.57 11.53
CA PRO A 94 -13.34 -1.99 11.73
C PRO A 94 -13.55 -2.65 10.37
N MET A 95 -12.47 -2.78 9.59
CA MET A 95 -12.42 -3.76 8.52
C MET A 95 -12.69 -5.10 9.21
N HIS A 96 -13.89 -5.63 8.96
CA HIS A 96 -14.51 -6.73 9.68
C HIS A 96 -13.48 -7.83 9.96
N PRO A 97 -13.19 -8.19 11.23
CA PRO A 97 -12.43 -9.40 11.49
C PRO A 97 -13.27 -10.54 10.91
N ARG A 98 -12.79 -11.18 9.84
CA ARG A 98 -13.43 -12.43 9.42
C ARG A 98 -13.36 -13.35 10.64
N SER A 99 -14.55 -13.81 11.02
CA SER A 99 -14.86 -14.66 12.16
C SER A 99 -13.67 -15.53 12.54
N LYS A 100 -13.36 -15.56 13.84
CA LYS A 100 -12.68 -16.70 14.46
C LYS A 100 -13.44 -17.96 14.03
N THR A 101 -13.01 -18.64 12.99
CA THR A 101 -13.58 -19.93 12.60
C THR A 101 -12.71 -21.02 13.19
N ALA A 102 -13.36 -21.77 14.08
CA ALA A 102 -13.10 -23.16 14.43
C ALA A 102 -11.86 -23.46 15.31
N GLU A 103 -11.92 -23.10 16.59
CA GLU A 103 -11.29 -23.95 17.64
C GLU A 103 -11.95 -23.89 19.02
N GLU A 104 -13.17 -23.34 19.15
CA GLU A 104 -13.94 -23.34 20.41
C GLU A 104 -15.28 -24.06 20.19
N ASN A 105 -15.22 -25.33 19.80
CA ASN A 105 -16.39 -26.22 19.84
C ASN A 105 -16.01 -27.72 19.84
N ARG A 106 -15.11 -28.11 20.74
CA ARG A 106 -14.98 -29.49 21.20
C ARG A 106 -14.72 -29.49 22.71
N GLN A 107 -15.78 -29.37 23.49
CA GLN A 107 -16.15 -30.48 24.39
C GLN A 107 -17.64 -30.35 24.76
N VAL A 108 -18.32 -31.47 24.56
CA VAL A 108 -19.77 -31.69 24.52
C VAL A 108 -20.33 -31.80 25.95
N PRO A 109 -21.60 -31.41 26.23
CA PRO A 109 -22.20 -31.54 27.56
C PRO A 109 -22.69 -32.97 27.86
N LEU A 110 -23.24 -33.12 29.09
CA LEU A 110 -24.00 -34.22 29.72
C LEU A 110 -23.11 -35.06 30.65
N SER A 111 -23.41 -35.20 31.94
CA SER A 111 -24.66 -35.10 32.72
C SER A 111 -24.38 -34.68 34.16
#